data_AF-A0A484KR06-F1
#
_entry.id   AF-A0A484KR06-F1
#
_cell.length_a   1.000
_cell.length_b   1.000
_cell.length_c   1.000
_cell.angle_alpha   90.00
_cell.angle_beta   90.00
_cell.angle_gamma   90.00
#
_symmetry.space_group_name_H-M   'P 1'
#
loop_
_entity.id
_entity.type
_entity.pdbx_description
1 polymer ?
#
loop_
_entity_poly.entity_id
_entity_poly.type
_entity_poly.pdbx_seq_one_letter_code
_entity_poly.pdbx_strand_id
1 'polypeptide(L)'
;MSFRFLEKLQQDIPGKGVREQLEALCGIYSLFLLHKHQGDFLSTNYITPQQASLANDQLRSLYTQVRPNAIALVDAFNYTDHFLGSVLGRYDGNVYPKLYEEAWKDPLNDSVLPDGYHEYIRPLLNQQLLSARL
;
A
#
# COMPACT_ATOMS: atom_id res chain seq x y z
N MET A 1 -2.51 7.16 -23.04
CA MET A 1 -3.19 7.36 -21.75
C MET A 1 -2.55 8.46 -20.88
N SER A 2 -1.28 8.85 -21.09
CA SER A 2 -0.58 9.88 -20.27
C SER A 2 -1.07 11.34 -20.44
N PHE A 3 -1.71 11.69 -21.56
CA PHE A 3 -2.06 13.08 -21.87
C PHE A 3 -3.10 13.71 -20.93
N ARG A 4 -4.05 12.91 -20.39
CA ARG A 4 -5.17 13.47 -19.62
C ARG A 4 -4.77 14.10 -18.29
N PHE A 5 -3.71 13.60 -17.65
CA PHE A 5 -3.23 14.20 -16.40
C PHE A 5 -2.62 15.58 -16.70
N LEU A 6 -1.78 15.68 -17.72
CA LEU A 6 -1.21 16.95 -18.17
C LEU A 6 -2.29 17.95 -18.61
N GLU A 7 -3.29 17.50 -19.37
CA GLU A 7 -4.45 18.32 -19.73
C GLU A 7 -5.20 18.83 -18.50
N LYS A 8 -5.35 18.00 -17.46
CA LYS A 8 -6.00 18.42 -16.22
C LYS A 8 -5.20 19.51 -15.50
N LEU A 9 -3.87 19.47 -15.53
CA LEU A 9 -2.99 20.49 -14.94
C LEU A 9 -3.02 21.84 -15.67
N GLN A 10 -3.45 21.87 -16.93
CA GLN A 10 -3.61 23.10 -17.69
C GLN A 10 -4.89 23.88 -17.33
N GLN A 11 -5.83 23.23 -16.65
CA GLN A 11 -7.06 23.87 -16.19
C GLN A 11 -6.80 24.75 -14.97
N ASP A 12 -7.75 25.63 -14.65
CA ASP A 12 -7.72 26.37 -13.40
C ASP A 12 -8.01 25.41 -12.23
N ILE A 13 -7.07 25.35 -11.28
CA ILE A 13 -7.14 24.48 -10.10
C ILE A 13 -7.08 25.38 -8.87
N PRO A 14 -8.21 25.59 -8.17
CA PRO A 14 -8.24 26.43 -7.01
C PRO A 14 -7.54 25.75 -5.81
N GLY A 15 -6.98 26.58 -4.93
CA GLY A 15 -6.36 26.13 -3.69
C GLY A 15 -4.84 26.27 -3.68
N LYS A 16 -4.32 26.89 -2.63
CA LYS A 16 -2.87 27.11 -2.45
C LYS A 16 -2.16 25.76 -2.31
N GLY A 17 -1.15 25.50 -3.13
CA GLY A 17 -0.34 24.27 -3.03
C GLY A 17 -0.97 23.05 -3.74
N VAL A 18 -2.23 23.12 -4.16
CA VAL A 18 -2.95 21.97 -4.76
C VAL A 18 -2.34 21.62 -6.12
N ARG A 19 -2.15 22.63 -6.97
CA ARG A 19 -1.56 22.45 -8.29
C ARG A 19 -0.16 21.85 -8.19
N GLU A 20 0.65 22.34 -7.27
CA GLU A 20 2.03 21.89 -7.06
C GLU A 20 2.08 20.42 -6.64
N GLN A 21 1.14 19.96 -5.79
CA GLN A 21 1.04 18.54 -5.44
C GLN A 21 0.58 17.68 -6.64
N LEU A 22 -0.39 18.16 -7.42
CA LEU A 22 -0.86 17.43 -8.61
C LEU A 22 0.22 17.36 -9.70
N GLU A 23 1.03 18.41 -9.86
CA GLU A 23 2.20 18.44 -10.75
C GLU A 23 3.25 17.41 -10.30
N ALA A 24 3.54 17.33 -9.00
CA ALA A 24 4.45 16.33 -8.46
C ALA A 24 3.93 14.90 -8.70
N LEU A 25 2.63 14.63 -8.47
CA LEU A 25 2.01 13.33 -8.74
C LEU A 25 2.02 12.97 -10.24
N CYS A 26 1.77 13.96 -11.12
CA CYS A 26 1.86 13.77 -12.56
C CYS A 26 3.30 13.44 -12.99
N GLY A 27 4.28 14.13 -12.42
CA GLY A 27 5.71 13.84 -12.63
C GLY A 27 6.09 12.44 -12.17
N ILE A 28 5.66 12.04 -10.97
CA ILE A 28 5.87 10.68 -10.44
C ILE A 28 5.26 9.64 -11.37
N TYR A 29 3.99 9.79 -11.75
CA TYR A 29 3.31 8.85 -12.64
C TYR A 29 4.04 8.68 -13.97
N SER A 30 4.45 9.79 -14.59
CA SER A 30 5.12 9.79 -15.88
C SER A 30 6.51 9.15 -15.81
N LEU A 31 7.32 9.55 -14.83
CA LEU A 31 8.68 9.05 -14.65
C LEU A 31 8.70 7.59 -14.15
N PHE A 32 7.72 7.19 -13.33
CA PHE A 32 7.54 5.80 -12.93
C PHE A 32 7.25 4.91 -14.14
N LEU A 33 6.37 5.34 -15.05
CA LEU A 33 6.10 4.59 -16.29
C LEU A 33 7.33 4.55 -17.20
N LEU A 34 8.07 5.65 -17.32
CA LEU A 34 9.33 5.70 -18.06
C LEU A 34 10.32 4.68 -17.49
N HIS A 35 10.49 4.64 -16.17
CA HIS A 35 11.39 3.68 -15.53
C HIS A 35 10.90 2.23 -15.66
N LYS A 36 9.61 1.98 -15.45
CA LYS A 36 9.01 0.64 -15.56
C LYS A 36 9.14 0.06 -16.98
N HIS A 37 9.01 0.90 -17.99
CA HIS A 37 9.08 0.53 -19.41
C HIS A 37 10.37 1.02 -20.07
N GLN A 38 11.44 1.19 -19.30
CA GLN A 38 12.69 1.84 -19.74
C GLN A 38 13.30 1.18 -20.99
N GLY A 39 13.17 -0.14 -21.14
CA GLY A 39 13.62 -0.88 -22.32
C GLY A 39 12.98 -0.39 -23.62
N ASP A 40 11.68 -0.10 -23.60
CA ASP A 40 10.93 0.39 -24.76
C ASP A 40 11.48 1.78 -25.17
N PHE A 41 11.70 2.67 -24.20
CA PHE A 41 12.24 4.01 -24.47
C PHE A 41 13.68 3.98 -24.99
N LEU A 42 14.55 3.15 -24.41
CA LEU A 42 15.93 3.00 -24.87
C LEU A 42 15.99 2.41 -26.29
N SER A 43 15.10 1.47 -26.62
CA SER A 43 15.06 0.84 -27.95
C SER A 43 14.79 1.83 -29.09
N THR A 44 14.13 2.97 -28.79
CA THR A 44 13.85 4.02 -29.78
C THR A 44 15.06 4.89 -30.11
N ASN A 45 16.16 4.80 -29.35
CA ASN A 45 17.32 5.70 -29.38
C ASN A 45 17.01 7.19 -29.14
N TYR A 46 15.78 7.55 -28.76
CA TYR A 46 15.42 8.93 -28.37
C TYR A 46 15.81 9.26 -26.93
N ILE A 47 15.93 8.25 -26.06
CA ILE A 47 16.38 8.39 -24.68
C ILE A 47 17.68 7.62 -24.51
N THR A 48 18.69 8.27 -23.93
CA THR A 48 19.97 7.63 -23.58
C THR A 48 19.93 7.00 -22.19
N PRO A 49 20.79 6.03 -21.88
CA PRO A 49 20.92 5.49 -20.52
C PRO A 49 21.19 6.57 -19.46
N GLN A 50 21.95 7.62 -19.81
CA GLN A 50 22.23 8.76 -18.93
C GLN A 50 20.96 9.57 -18.65
N GLN A 51 20.15 9.85 -19.68
CA GLN A 51 18.86 10.54 -19.50
C GLN A 51 17.87 9.72 -18.68
N ALA A 52 17.86 8.39 -18.86
CA ALA A 52 17.05 7.50 -18.02
C ALA A 52 17.52 7.50 -16.56
N SER A 53 18.83 7.61 -16.30
CA SER A 53 19.36 7.80 -14.95
C SER A 53 18.88 9.12 -14.34
N LEU A 54 18.95 10.22 -15.09
CA LEU A 54 18.45 11.53 -14.63
C LEU A 54 16.96 11.51 -14.34
N ALA A 55 16.16 10.80 -15.15
CA ALA A 55 14.74 10.59 -14.90
C ALA A 55 14.49 9.86 -13.56
N ASN A 56 15.33 8.87 -13.21
CA ASN A 56 15.27 8.18 -11.93
C ASN A 56 15.69 9.07 -10.75
N ASP A 57 16.69 9.94 -10.92
CA ASP A 57 17.06 10.94 -9.92
C ASP A 57 15.92 11.91 -9.65
N GLN A 58 15.27 12.40 -10.71
CA GLN A 58 14.11 13.27 -10.58
C GLN A 58 12.93 12.55 -9.90
N LEU A 59 12.69 11.28 -10.23
CA LEU A 59 11.65 10.48 -9.58
C LEU A 59 11.89 10.37 -8.05
N ARG A 60 13.14 10.13 -7.63
CA ARG A 60 13.52 10.11 -6.20
C ARG A 60 13.31 11.45 -5.51
N SER A 61 13.64 12.55 -6.20
CA SER A 61 13.42 13.90 -5.68
C SER A 61 11.92 14.18 -5.47
N LEU A 62 11.08 13.81 -6.43
CA LEU A 62 9.63 13.96 -6.32
C LEU A 62 9.03 13.12 -5.19
N TYR A 63 9.53 11.89 -4.94
CA TYR A 63 9.10 11.12 -3.76
C TYR A 63 9.39 11.85 -2.45
N THR A 64 10.56 12.49 -2.36
CA THR A 64 10.93 13.30 -1.18
C THR A 64 10.00 14.51 -1.03
N GLN A 65 9.62 15.15 -2.14
CA GLN A 65 8.70 16.28 -2.15
C GLN A 65 7.26 15.91 -1.75
N VAL A 66 6.77 14.74 -2.17
CA VAL A 66 5.40 14.27 -1.87
C VAL A 66 5.29 13.68 -0.46
N ARG A 67 6.36 13.10 0.08
CA ARG A 67 6.39 12.46 1.41
C ARG A 67 5.73 13.25 2.55
N PRO A 68 5.96 14.58 2.73
CA PRO A 68 5.29 15.34 3.78
C PRO A 68 3.77 15.49 3.57
N ASN A 69 3.29 15.44 2.33
CA ASN A 69 1.88 15.62 1.97
C ASN A 69 1.14 14.29 1.74
N ALA A 70 1.82 13.15 1.84
CA ALA A 70 1.25 11.84 1.51
C ALA A 70 -0.03 11.52 2.28
N ILE A 71 -0.09 11.86 3.57
CA ILE A 71 -1.29 11.66 4.41
C ILE A 71 -2.42 12.57 3.95
N ALA A 72 -2.16 13.88 3.79
CA ALA A 72 -3.16 14.84 3.33
C ALA A 72 -3.72 14.50 1.93
N LEU A 73 -2.90 13.93 1.04
CA LEU A 73 -3.31 13.49 -0.29
C LEU A 73 -4.29 12.31 -0.26
N VAL A 74 -4.13 11.37 0.68
CA VAL A 74 -5.09 10.26 0.85
C VAL A 74 -6.32 10.70 1.64
N ASP A 75 -6.16 11.62 2.60
CA ASP A 75 -7.27 12.21 3.36
C ASP A 75 -8.22 13.02 2.45
N ALA A 76 -7.70 13.59 1.36
CA ALA A 76 -8.50 14.30 0.37
C ALA A 76 -9.57 13.42 -0.32
N PHE A 77 -9.45 12.08 -0.25
CA PHE A 77 -10.52 11.18 -0.68
C PHE A 77 -11.74 11.19 0.24
N ASN A 78 -11.58 11.69 1.47
CA ASN A 78 -12.63 11.86 2.46
C ASN A 78 -13.43 10.57 2.74
N TYR A 79 -12.72 9.44 2.80
CA TYR A 79 -13.31 8.15 3.15
C TYR A 79 -13.51 8.04 4.66
N THR A 80 -14.66 7.49 5.06
CA THR A 80 -14.94 7.18 6.46
C THR A 80 -14.30 5.83 6.83
N ASP A 81 -13.95 5.65 8.11
CA ASP A 81 -13.47 4.35 8.64
C ASP A 81 -14.45 3.20 8.30
N HIS A 82 -15.76 3.48 8.33
CA HIS A 82 -16.79 2.50 7.99
C HIS A 82 -16.71 2.06 6.52
N PHE A 83 -16.53 3.02 5.62
CA PHE A 83 -16.37 2.72 4.19
C PHE A 83 -15.04 2.04 3.90
N LEU A 84 -13.96 2.47 4.55
CA LEU A 84 -12.63 1.92 4.34
C LEU A 84 -12.48 0.49 4.87
N GLY A 85 -13.17 0.16 5.97
CA GLY A 85 -13.19 -1.19 6.54
C GLY A 85 -11.81 -1.73 6.93
N SER A 86 -10.85 -0.84 7.21
CA SER A 86 -9.44 -1.19 7.43
C SER A 86 -8.97 -0.72 8.80
N VAL A 87 -8.50 -1.67 9.61
CA VAL A 87 -7.89 -1.37 10.92
C VAL A 87 -6.55 -0.69 10.77
N LEU A 88 -5.78 -1.04 9.73
CA LEU A 88 -4.49 -0.41 9.43
C LEU A 88 -4.66 1.01 8.87
N GLY A 89 -5.78 1.25 8.16
CA GLY A 89 -6.07 2.53 7.50
C GLY A 89 -6.91 3.50 8.33
N ARG A 90 -7.06 3.27 9.65
CA ARG A 90 -7.87 4.13 10.51
C ARG A 90 -7.41 5.58 10.47
N TYR A 91 -8.37 6.49 10.41
CA TYR A 91 -8.12 7.93 10.37
C TYR A 91 -7.36 8.44 11.61
N ASP A 92 -7.66 7.91 12.80
CA ASP A 92 -7.03 8.32 14.06
C ASP A 92 -5.61 7.75 14.28
N GLY A 93 -5.14 6.88 13.38
CA GLY A 93 -3.85 6.19 13.52
C GLY A 93 -3.77 5.22 14.71
N ASN A 94 -4.89 4.93 15.39
CA ASN A 94 -4.94 4.07 16.57
C ASN A 94 -4.99 2.58 16.16
N VAL A 95 -3.93 2.13 15.49
CA VAL A 95 -3.88 0.83 14.82
C VAL A 95 -3.71 -0.32 15.79
N TYR A 96 -2.69 -0.29 16.67
CA TYR A 96 -2.34 -1.48 17.48
C TYR A 96 -3.43 -1.92 18.46
N PRO A 97 -4.06 -1.03 19.24
CA PRO A 97 -5.15 -1.45 20.12
C PRO A 97 -6.35 -2.00 19.35
N LYS A 98 -6.64 -1.45 18.17
CA LYS A 98 -7.74 -1.92 17.34
C LYS A 98 -7.46 -3.23 16.62
N LEU A 99 -6.21 -3.47 16.20
CA LEU A 99 -5.82 -4.79 15.68
C LEU A 99 -6.01 -5.87 16.74
N TYR A 100 -5.64 -5.57 17.98
CA TYR A 100 -5.84 -6.49 19.09
C TYR A 100 -7.33 -6.73 19.37
N GLU A 101 -8.16 -5.68 19.38
CA GLU A 101 -9.61 -5.81 19.54
C GLU A 101 -10.26 -6.64 18.42
N GLU A 102 -9.87 -6.42 17.17
CA GLU A 102 -10.40 -7.20 16.04
C GLU A 102 -9.96 -8.66 16.07
N ALA A 103 -8.72 -8.95 16.51
CA ALA A 103 -8.27 -10.33 16.65
C ALA A 103 -9.14 -11.12 17.63
N TRP A 104 -9.55 -10.51 18.74
CA TRP A 104 -10.45 -11.15 19.72
C TRP A 104 -11.85 -11.47 19.20
N LYS A 105 -12.28 -10.85 18.10
CA LYS A 105 -13.59 -11.11 17.49
C LYS A 105 -13.58 -12.32 16.56
N ASP A 106 -12.40 -12.87 16.26
CA ASP A 106 -12.30 -14.09 15.47
C ASP A 106 -12.92 -15.27 16.22
N PRO A 107 -13.85 -16.05 15.63
CA PRO A 107 -14.50 -17.19 16.28
C PRO A 107 -13.52 -18.22 16.83
N LEU A 108 -12.30 -18.30 16.29
CA LEU A 108 -11.27 -19.21 16.78
C LEU A 108 -10.81 -18.87 18.21
N ASN A 109 -11.06 -17.63 18.67
CA ASN A 109 -10.72 -17.16 20.01
C ASN A 109 -11.88 -17.30 21.01
N ASP A 110 -13.03 -17.89 20.62
CA ASP A 110 -14.16 -18.14 21.52
C ASP A 110 -13.82 -19.15 22.62
N SER A 111 -12.87 -20.05 22.38
CA SER A 111 -12.39 -21.02 23.35
C SER A 111 -10.86 -20.98 23.50
N VAL A 112 -10.39 -21.13 24.75
CA VAL A 112 -8.95 -21.22 25.04
C VAL A 112 -8.34 -22.52 24.51
N LEU A 113 -9.13 -23.60 24.50
CA LEU A 113 -8.77 -24.86 23.87
C LEU A 113 -9.47 -24.94 22.52
N PRO A 114 -8.72 -25.07 21.41
CA PRO A 114 -9.34 -25.19 20.10
C PRO A 114 -10.09 -26.51 19.99
N ASP A 115 -11.15 -26.51 19.20
CA ASP A 115 -11.87 -27.73 18.83
C ASP A 115 -10.91 -28.75 18.21
N GLY A 116 -11.05 -30.02 18.60
CA GLY A 116 -10.12 -31.09 18.19
C GLY A 116 -8.88 -31.22 19.09
N TYR A 117 -8.69 -30.38 20.11
CA TYR A 117 -7.58 -30.52 21.04
C TYR A 117 -7.59 -31.89 21.74
N HIS A 118 -8.74 -32.34 22.23
CA HIS A 118 -8.83 -33.60 22.98
C HIS A 118 -8.71 -34.84 22.10
N GLU A 119 -9.17 -34.76 20.86
CA GLU A 119 -9.25 -35.84 19.89
C GLU A 119 -7.93 -36.05 19.16
N TYR A 120 -7.25 -34.96 18.79
CA TYR A 120 -6.11 -35.01 17.86
C TYR A 120 -4.80 -34.55 18.49
N ILE A 121 -4.82 -33.49 19.31
CA ILE A 121 -3.60 -32.89 19.85
C ILE A 121 -3.16 -33.58 21.14
N ARG A 122 -4.06 -33.76 22.10
CA ARG A 122 -3.77 -34.36 23.41
C ARG A 122 -3.24 -35.80 23.31
N PRO A 123 -3.80 -36.71 22.48
CA PRO A 123 -3.28 -38.07 22.36
C PRO A 123 -1.89 -38.12 21.72
N LEU A 124 -1.59 -37.20 20.79
CA LEU A 124 -0.27 -37.05 20.17
C LEU A 124 0.77 -36.60 21.20
N LEU A 125 0.47 -35.55 21.97
CA LEU A 125 1.36 -35.01 23.01
C LEU A 125 1.66 -36.05 24.09
N ASN A 126 0.67 -36.87 24.47
CA ASN A 126 0.81 -37.91 25.48
C ASN A 126 1.34 -39.24 24.94
N GLN A 127 1.76 -39.31 23.67
CA GLN A 127 2.25 -40.54 23.02
C GLN A 127 1.25 -41.72 23.05
N GLN A 128 -0.05 -41.44 23.22
CA GLN A 128 -1.11 -42.44 23.28
C GLN A 128 -1.45 -43.04 21.91
N LEU A 129 -0.84 -42.51 20.85
CA LEU A 129 -0.94 -43.03 19.48
C LEU A 129 0.07 -44.16 19.20
N LEU A 130 1.10 -44.35 20.04
CA LEU A 130 2.14 -45.38 19.86
C LEU A 130 1.72 -46.77 20.36
N SER A 131 0.56 -46.91 21.00
CA SER A 131 0.02 -48.20 21.47
C SER A 131 -0.69 -49.03 20.40
N ALA A 132 -0.76 -48.55 19.16
CA ALA A 132 -1.17 -49.38 18.01
C ALA A 132 0.09 -49.91 17.28
N ARG A 133 0.80 -50.87 17.89
CA ARG A 133 1.78 -51.70 17.19
C ARG A 133 1.48 -53.19 17.42
N LEU A 134 1.20 -53.85 16.28
CA LEU A 134 1.42 -55.27 15.93
C LEU A 134 0.69 -56.34 16.74
#